data_AF-A0A6M0ESA0-F1
#
_entry.id   AF-A0A6M0ESA0-F1
#
_cell.length_a   1.000
_cell.length_b   1.000
_cell.length_c   1.000
_cell.angle_alpha   90.00
_cell.angle_beta   90.00
_cell.angle_gamma   90.00
#
_symmetry.space_group_name_H-M   'P 1'
#
loop_
_entity.id
_entity.type
_entity.pdbx_description
1 polymer ?
#
loop_
_entity_poly.entity_id
_entity_poly.type
_entity_poly.pdbx_seq_one_letter_code
_entity_poly.pdbx_strand_id
1 'polypeptide(L)'
;MLPQNLSEFFDKSLCINCPQITLTQNSSDSPKIYQGSGSISRNEQGKLEIKLSLVVDDQRLFFKNFIEEFNENYVGRFITENRYFCLSATDEHDREWKSTRLRPRYATTSNNQRIVIAQLNEISHTADISSNQSDQQASLCLYVSKIIEFPFNINRLCSIVSKEEIVPSTINSVLPAAYFSACGYTFYIIKCKNNGTLIEVYSNGNDLPKFIETRVCEVLQFVLGDFVLWSALEFNQRNKITIRLRSLLDREQKTIVMPPIRFNAEFGKEDVWKLYERYLSHIINHPKSRLHPISAWIRYVMNMRISILEAEMLGVSVAVEDFLKMESFKEVYIGNNSSNIESQVSLVHDKLNKLELEDSFKKRLYGFLSSIKSNPASATDILKHLTDKGLVDEKFVKAWKKCRNKTAHGYSIKPEEVESEIKLCRQVYVLFNHLIFLIIGYTGKYTDYSEEGWIEKDFNKLLERENIT
;
A
#
# COMPACT_ATOMS: atom_id res chain seq x y z
N MET A 1 11.97 -8.19 23.48
CA MET A 1 11.89 -9.63 23.18
C MET A 1 11.14 -9.76 21.87
N LEU A 2 11.58 -10.62 20.95
CA LEU A 2 10.73 -10.96 19.80
C LEU A 2 9.41 -11.55 20.33
N PRO A 3 8.25 -11.21 19.74
CA PRO A 3 7.01 -11.89 20.11
C PRO A 3 7.19 -13.38 19.85
N GLN A 4 7.21 -14.17 20.94
CA GLN A 4 7.49 -15.61 20.89
C GLN A 4 6.54 -16.33 19.92
N ASN A 5 5.30 -15.85 19.85
CA ASN A 5 4.24 -16.41 19.02
C ASN A 5 4.39 -16.10 17.52
N LEU A 6 4.98 -14.97 17.12
CA LEU A 6 5.07 -14.60 15.71
C LEU A 6 6.31 -15.20 15.02
N SER A 7 7.38 -15.41 15.79
CA SER A 7 8.68 -15.86 15.26
C SER A 7 8.65 -17.21 14.54
N GLU A 8 7.71 -18.09 14.91
CA GLU A 8 7.52 -19.38 14.25
C GLU A 8 7.01 -19.28 12.80
N PHE A 9 6.44 -18.14 12.41
CA PHE A 9 5.84 -17.94 11.08
C PHE A 9 6.74 -17.17 10.10
N PHE A 10 7.95 -16.80 10.53
CA PHE A 10 8.90 -16.06 9.69
C PHE A 10 9.56 -16.93 8.63
N ASP A 11 9.59 -18.25 8.85
CA ASP A 11 10.24 -19.17 7.94
C ASP A 11 9.52 -19.24 6.58
N LYS A 12 10.32 -19.34 5.52
CA LYS A 12 9.85 -19.70 4.17
C LYS A 12 9.26 -21.10 4.16
N SER A 13 9.67 -21.99 5.07
CA SER A 13 9.21 -23.38 5.20
C SER A 13 7.88 -23.55 5.94
N LEU A 14 7.15 -22.46 6.23
CA LEU A 14 5.88 -22.49 6.96
C LEU A 14 4.98 -23.66 6.51
N CYS A 15 4.65 -24.53 7.46
CA CYS A 15 3.69 -25.61 7.29
C CYS A 15 2.88 -25.76 8.58
N ILE A 16 1.57 -25.60 8.48
CA ILE A 16 0.60 -25.74 9.57
C ILE A 16 -0.24 -26.97 9.22
N ASN A 17 -0.09 -28.04 10.00
CA ASN A 17 -0.95 -29.21 9.88
C ASN A 17 -2.31 -28.88 10.48
N CYS A 18 -3.37 -29.23 9.75
CA CYS A 18 -4.75 -28.97 10.15
C CYS A 18 -5.53 -30.29 10.14
N PRO A 19 -5.78 -30.90 11.31
CA PRO A 19 -6.63 -32.08 11.41
C PRO A 19 -8.03 -31.85 10.84
N GLN A 20 -8.52 -30.60 10.91
CA GLN A 20 -9.81 -30.20 10.38
C GLN A 20 -9.70 -28.93 9.54
N ILE A 21 -10.19 -28.99 8.31
CA ILE A 21 -10.34 -27.89 7.37
C ILE A 21 -11.77 -27.93 6.84
N THR A 22 -12.41 -26.77 6.78
CA THR A 22 -13.74 -26.55 6.21
C THR A 22 -13.66 -25.45 5.16
N LEU A 23 -14.08 -25.76 3.93
CA LEU A 23 -14.34 -24.78 2.87
C LEU A 23 -15.84 -24.62 2.70
N THR A 24 -16.34 -23.39 2.83
CA THR A 24 -17.76 -23.05 2.65
C THR A 24 -17.91 -22.11 1.47
N GLN A 25 -18.71 -22.49 0.47
CA GLN A 25 -18.97 -21.66 -0.71
C GLN A 25 -19.69 -20.36 -0.32
N ASN A 26 -19.31 -19.24 -0.92
CA ASN A 26 -19.94 -17.94 -0.72
C ASN A 26 -21.27 -17.81 -1.48
N SER A 27 -22.21 -18.72 -1.24
CA SER A 27 -23.56 -18.71 -1.81
C SER A 27 -24.60 -18.50 -0.70
N SER A 28 -25.62 -17.68 -0.97
CA SER A 28 -26.78 -17.54 -0.07
C SER A 28 -27.70 -18.76 -0.11
N ASP A 29 -27.78 -19.40 -1.28
CA ASP A 29 -28.65 -20.54 -1.51
C ASP A 29 -27.81 -21.82 -1.50
N SER A 30 -28.00 -22.64 -0.47
CA SER A 30 -27.38 -23.97 -0.30
C SER A 30 -25.85 -23.99 -0.57
N PRO A 31 -25.03 -23.36 0.29
CA PRO A 31 -23.59 -23.31 0.08
C PRO A 31 -23.00 -24.73 0.11
N LYS A 32 -22.16 -25.05 -0.87
CA LYS A 32 -21.37 -26.29 -0.84
C LYS A 32 -20.33 -26.21 0.28
N ILE A 33 -20.24 -27.27 1.06
CA ILE A 33 -19.30 -27.40 2.17
C ILE A 33 -18.40 -28.61 1.90
N TYR A 34 -17.09 -28.39 1.98
CA TYR A 34 -16.08 -29.44 1.87
C TYR A 34 -15.30 -29.52 3.17
N GLN A 35 -15.18 -30.73 3.75
CA GLN A 35 -14.52 -30.97 5.03
C GLN A 35 -13.53 -32.12 4.94
N GLY A 36 -12.39 -31.95 5.59
CA GLY A 36 -11.33 -32.96 5.60
C GLY A 36 -10.11 -32.48 6.38
N SER A 37 -9.03 -33.27 6.34
CA SER A 37 -7.75 -32.92 6.97
C SER A 37 -6.78 -32.37 5.93
N GLY A 38 -5.70 -31.75 6.36
CA GLY A 38 -4.70 -31.24 5.41
C GLY A 38 -3.69 -30.30 6.04
N SER A 39 -3.21 -29.35 5.25
CA SER A 39 -2.23 -28.36 5.71
C SER A 39 -2.36 -27.02 5.02
N ILE A 40 -1.89 -25.98 5.71
CA ILE A 40 -1.65 -24.65 5.15
C ILE A 40 -0.14 -24.44 5.12
N SER A 41 0.42 -24.15 3.96
CA SER A 41 1.87 -24.00 3.81
C SER A 41 2.26 -22.89 2.84
N ARG A 42 3.54 -22.51 2.86
CA ARG A 42 4.15 -21.70 1.78
C ARG A 42 4.78 -22.63 0.75
N ASN A 43 4.50 -22.39 -0.52
CA ASN A 43 5.20 -23.08 -1.62
C ASN A 43 6.61 -22.49 -1.82
N GLU A 44 7.37 -23.04 -2.78
CA GLU A 44 8.74 -22.58 -3.07
C GLU A 44 8.82 -21.10 -3.49
N GLN A 45 7.75 -20.55 -4.07
CA GLN A 45 7.61 -19.13 -4.43
C GLN A 45 7.12 -18.27 -3.25
N GLY A 46 7.00 -18.86 -2.06
CA GLY A 46 6.49 -18.23 -0.85
C GLY A 46 4.99 -17.93 -0.89
N LYS A 47 4.23 -18.43 -1.88
CA LYS A 47 2.76 -18.26 -1.90
C LYS A 47 2.13 -19.15 -0.85
N LEU A 48 1.18 -18.58 -0.11
CA LEU A 48 0.40 -19.31 0.87
C LEU A 48 -0.62 -20.19 0.12
N GLU A 49 -0.64 -21.47 0.43
CA GLU A 49 -1.48 -22.48 -0.18
C GLU A 49 -2.12 -23.34 0.89
N ILE A 50 -3.30 -23.87 0.59
CA ILE A 50 -3.95 -24.91 1.38
C ILE A 50 -4.05 -26.17 0.55
N LYS A 51 -3.77 -27.30 1.20
CA LYS A 51 -4.01 -28.64 0.69
C LYS A 51 -5.05 -29.31 1.58
N LEU A 52 -6.21 -29.61 1.02
CA LEU A 52 -7.33 -30.27 1.71
C LEU A 52 -7.53 -31.67 1.16
N SER A 53 -7.39 -32.68 2.01
CA SER A 53 -7.67 -34.09 1.73
C SER A 53 -9.06 -34.45 2.24
N LEU A 54 -9.96 -34.78 1.32
CA LEU A 54 -11.32 -35.22 1.62
C LEU A 54 -11.35 -36.74 1.69
N VAL A 55 -11.93 -37.28 2.77
CA VAL A 55 -12.27 -38.70 2.88
C VAL A 55 -13.64 -38.88 2.24
N VAL A 56 -13.72 -39.77 1.25
CA VAL A 56 -14.95 -40.00 0.49
C VAL A 56 -15.55 -41.32 0.93
N ASP A 57 -16.70 -41.29 1.60
CA ASP A 57 -17.43 -42.50 1.99
C ASP A 57 -18.19 -43.15 0.81
N ASP A 58 -18.49 -42.39 -0.25
CA ASP A 58 -19.30 -42.86 -1.37
C ASP A 58 -18.54 -42.82 -2.72
N GLN A 59 -18.11 -43.99 -3.18
CA GLN A 59 -17.23 -44.16 -4.36
C GLN A 59 -17.87 -43.75 -5.70
N ARG A 60 -19.14 -43.30 -5.75
CA ARG A 60 -19.89 -43.10 -7.01
C ARG A 60 -20.36 -41.68 -7.31
N LEU A 61 -20.23 -40.71 -6.39
CA LEU A 61 -20.58 -39.31 -6.67
C LEU A 61 -19.49 -38.61 -7.48
N PHE A 62 -19.64 -38.71 -8.81
CA PHE A 62 -19.09 -37.93 -9.93
C PHE A 62 -17.69 -37.33 -9.76
N PHE A 63 -16.66 -38.16 -9.97
CA PHE A 63 -15.26 -37.73 -10.16
C PHE A 63 -15.10 -36.59 -11.17
N LYS A 64 -15.86 -36.64 -12.25
CA LYS A 64 -15.83 -35.66 -13.34
C LYS A 64 -16.36 -34.30 -12.88
N ASN A 65 -17.52 -34.28 -12.20
CA ASN A 65 -18.13 -33.03 -11.73
C ASN A 65 -17.28 -32.31 -10.67
N PHE A 66 -16.58 -33.06 -9.80
CA PHE A 66 -15.70 -32.49 -8.77
C PHE A 66 -14.47 -31.80 -9.37
N ILE A 67 -13.82 -32.44 -10.36
CA ILE A 67 -12.65 -31.86 -11.03
C ILE A 67 -13.08 -30.70 -11.94
N GLU A 68 -14.17 -30.85 -12.69
CA GLU A 68 -14.71 -29.79 -13.56
C GLU A 68 -15.13 -28.55 -12.75
N GLU A 69 -15.76 -28.73 -11.60
CA GLU A 69 -16.18 -27.61 -10.74
C GLU A 69 -15.02 -26.70 -10.30
N PHE A 70 -13.87 -27.27 -9.97
CA PHE A 70 -12.70 -26.49 -9.54
C PHE A 70 -11.77 -26.08 -10.69
N ASN A 71 -11.79 -26.81 -11.81
CA ASN A 71 -10.95 -26.53 -12.97
C ASN A 71 -11.65 -25.71 -14.06
N GLU A 72 -12.91 -25.29 -13.87
CA GLU A 72 -13.64 -24.43 -14.79
C GLU A 72 -12.88 -23.09 -15.03
N ASN A 73 -12.40 -22.93 -16.26
CA ASN A 73 -11.71 -21.73 -16.72
C ASN A 73 -12.71 -20.72 -17.29
N TYR A 74 -12.97 -19.65 -16.54
CA TYR A 74 -13.77 -18.52 -16.99
C TYR A 74 -12.92 -17.55 -17.80
N VAL A 75 -12.75 -17.83 -19.09
CA VAL A 75 -12.02 -16.93 -19.99
C VAL A 75 -12.91 -15.73 -20.34
N GLY A 76 -12.40 -14.52 -20.12
CA GLY A 76 -13.06 -13.27 -20.53
C GLY A 76 -14.27 -12.84 -19.70
N ARG A 77 -14.51 -13.43 -18.52
CA ARG A 77 -15.61 -13.05 -17.61
C ARG A 77 -15.11 -12.81 -16.19
N PHE A 78 -15.76 -11.89 -15.48
CA PHE A 78 -15.56 -11.74 -14.04
C PHE A 78 -16.10 -12.98 -13.33
N ILE A 79 -15.34 -13.47 -12.35
CA ILE A 79 -15.74 -14.59 -11.49
C ILE A 79 -16.71 -14.05 -10.44
N THR A 80 -17.88 -14.65 -10.35
CA THR A 80 -18.94 -14.27 -9.42
C THR A 80 -18.63 -14.70 -7.98
N GLU A 81 -19.17 -13.99 -6.99
CA GLU A 81 -18.88 -14.26 -5.57
C GLU A 81 -19.19 -15.69 -5.13
N ASN A 82 -20.24 -16.30 -5.69
CA ASN A 82 -20.61 -17.70 -5.43
C ASN A 82 -19.57 -18.73 -5.88
N ARG A 83 -18.50 -18.35 -6.59
CA ARG A 83 -17.39 -19.25 -6.95
C ARG A 83 -16.22 -19.17 -5.98
N TYR A 84 -16.27 -18.25 -5.03
CA TYR A 84 -15.29 -18.17 -3.95
C TYR A 84 -15.78 -18.93 -2.72
N PHE A 85 -14.82 -19.28 -1.87
CA PHE A 85 -15.06 -19.98 -0.61
C PHE A 85 -14.50 -19.18 0.58
N CYS A 86 -15.03 -19.46 1.76
CA CYS A 86 -14.43 -19.13 3.05
C CYS A 86 -13.77 -20.38 3.65
N LEU A 87 -12.64 -20.18 4.32
CA LEU A 87 -11.87 -21.21 5.01
C LEU A 87 -12.02 -21.04 6.52
N SER A 88 -12.23 -22.16 7.21
CA SER A 88 -11.91 -22.34 8.63
C SER A 88 -11.08 -23.61 8.78
N ALA A 89 -9.93 -23.52 9.44
CA ALA A 89 -9.03 -24.65 9.68
C ALA A 89 -8.52 -24.65 11.11
N THR A 90 -8.59 -25.79 11.79
CA THR A 90 -8.05 -25.96 13.15
C THR A 90 -6.72 -26.69 13.04
N ASP A 91 -5.66 -26.14 13.65
CA ASP A 91 -4.35 -26.78 13.69
C ASP A 91 -4.17 -27.73 14.89
N GLU A 92 -3.01 -28.38 14.98
CA GLU A 92 -2.66 -29.32 16.05
C GLU A 92 -2.60 -28.68 17.45
N HIS A 93 -2.61 -27.35 17.54
CA HIS A 93 -2.61 -26.58 18.79
C HIS A 93 -3.99 -25.96 19.08
N ASP A 94 -5.05 -26.48 18.44
CA ASP A 94 -6.43 -26.00 18.54
C ASP A 94 -6.63 -24.53 18.12
N ARG A 95 -5.71 -23.98 17.29
CA ARG A 95 -5.87 -22.62 16.75
C ARG A 95 -6.74 -22.65 15.51
N GLU A 96 -7.82 -21.87 15.53
CA GLU A 96 -8.66 -21.68 14.35
C GLU A 96 -8.08 -20.60 13.43
N TRP A 97 -7.79 -20.98 12.19
CA TRP A 97 -7.32 -20.14 11.09
C TRP A 97 -8.44 -19.88 10.09
N LYS A 98 -8.65 -18.61 9.74
CA LYS A 98 -9.71 -18.16 8.82
C LYS A 98 -9.14 -17.49 7.59
N SER A 99 -9.81 -17.68 6.46
CA SER A 99 -9.58 -16.90 5.23
C SER A 99 -10.89 -16.68 4.49
N THR A 100 -10.96 -15.59 3.73
CA THR A 100 -12.15 -15.24 2.95
C THR A 100 -11.80 -15.12 1.48
N ARG A 101 -12.77 -15.43 0.63
CA ARG A 101 -12.70 -15.21 -0.82
C ARG A 101 -11.55 -15.98 -1.48
N LEU A 102 -11.38 -17.24 -1.09
CA LEU A 102 -10.42 -18.15 -1.70
C LEU A 102 -10.98 -18.79 -2.96
N ARG A 103 -10.11 -19.10 -3.91
CA ARG A 103 -10.47 -19.84 -5.11
C ARG A 103 -9.62 -21.11 -5.19
N PRO A 104 -10.25 -22.29 -5.19
CA PRO A 104 -9.55 -23.54 -5.48
C PRO A 104 -8.92 -23.46 -6.87
N ARG A 105 -7.63 -23.81 -6.94
CA ARG A 105 -6.83 -23.74 -8.16
C ARG A 105 -6.95 -25.02 -8.97
N TYR A 106 -6.90 -26.15 -8.28
CA TYR A 106 -7.10 -27.45 -8.89
C TYR A 106 -7.49 -28.49 -7.86
N ALA A 107 -8.18 -29.52 -8.34
CA ALA A 107 -8.49 -30.72 -7.59
C ALA A 107 -7.85 -31.94 -8.26
N THR A 108 -7.29 -32.85 -7.46
CA THR A 108 -6.71 -34.10 -7.93
C THR A 108 -7.13 -35.28 -7.06
N THR A 109 -6.85 -36.50 -7.50
CA THR A 109 -7.10 -37.72 -6.74
C THR A 109 -5.81 -38.51 -6.61
N SER A 110 -5.48 -38.92 -5.40
CA SER A 110 -4.35 -39.81 -5.13
C SER A 110 -4.77 -40.81 -4.05
N ASN A 111 -4.49 -42.10 -4.24
CA ASN A 111 -4.78 -43.16 -3.25
C ASN A 111 -6.21 -43.12 -2.66
N ASN A 112 -7.24 -42.99 -3.51
CA ASN A 112 -8.65 -42.82 -3.12
C ASN A 112 -8.98 -41.56 -2.28
N GLN A 113 -8.04 -40.65 -2.09
CA GLN A 113 -8.29 -39.34 -1.47
C GLN A 113 -8.47 -38.28 -2.55
N ARG A 114 -9.48 -37.42 -2.36
CA ARG A 114 -9.67 -36.22 -3.18
C ARG A 114 -8.90 -35.08 -2.53
N ILE A 115 -8.01 -34.45 -3.28
CA ILE A 115 -7.16 -33.37 -2.80
C ILE A 115 -7.57 -32.09 -3.50
N VAL A 116 -7.93 -31.06 -2.73
CA VAL A 116 -8.19 -29.71 -3.21
C VAL A 116 -7.00 -28.83 -2.84
N ILE A 117 -6.46 -28.11 -3.82
CA ILE A 117 -5.40 -27.14 -3.60
C ILE A 117 -5.92 -25.74 -3.96
N ALA A 118 -5.79 -24.81 -3.02
CA ALA A 118 -6.19 -23.42 -3.21
C ALA A 118 -5.07 -22.48 -2.79
N GLN A 119 -4.95 -21.35 -3.49
CA GLN A 119 -4.03 -20.30 -3.09
C GLN A 119 -4.74 -19.33 -2.14
N LEU A 120 -4.04 -18.93 -1.09
CA LEU A 120 -4.51 -18.03 -0.05
C LEU A 120 -3.80 -16.68 -0.17
N ASN A 121 -4.58 -15.61 -0.07
CA ASN A 121 -4.00 -14.27 0.02
C ASN A 121 -3.52 -13.98 1.45
N GLU A 122 -4.36 -14.35 2.43
CA GLU A 122 -4.15 -14.10 3.84
C GLU A 122 -4.90 -15.14 4.68
N ILE A 123 -4.34 -15.55 5.81
CA ILE A 123 -5.05 -16.27 6.88
C ILE A 123 -4.95 -15.48 8.18
N SER A 124 -5.94 -15.65 9.06
CA SER A 124 -5.98 -14.99 10.36
C SER A 124 -6.42 -15.94 11.47
N HIS A 125 -5.74 -15.86 12.61
CA HIS A 125 -6.14 -16.50 13.86
C HIS A 125 -6.36 -15.40 14.91
N THR A 126 -7.39 -15.54 15.74
CA THR A 126 -7.64 -14.64 16.88
C THR A 126 -7.95 -15.46 18.11
N ALA A 127 -7.25 -15.19 19.21
CA ALA A 127 -7.46 -15.80 20.51
C ALA A 127 -7.69 -14.74 21.59
N ASP A 128 -8.47 -15.10 22.61
CA ASP A 128 -8.63 -14.29 23.82
C ASP A 128 -7.46 -14.58 24.78
N ILE A 129 -6.95 -13.53 25.43
CA ILE A 129 -5.88 -13.60 26.43
C ILE A 129 -6.51 -13.69 27.82
N SER A 130 -5.98 -14.57 28.67
CA SER A 130 -6.39 -14.65 30.08
C SER A 130 -6.26 -13.31 30.80
N SER A 131 -7.21 -13.00 31.69
CA SER A 131 -7.38 -11.72 32.39
C SER A 131 -6.16 -11.21 33.17
N ASN A 132 -5.17 -12.05 33.48
CA ASN A 132 -3.95 -11.63 34.19
C ASN A 132 -2.98 -10.82 33.31
N GLN A 133 -3.28 -10.63 32.02
CA GLN A 133 -2.52 -9.81 31.07
C GLN A 133 -3.34 -8.65 30.49
N SER A 134 -4.50 -8.31 31.09
CA SER A 134 -5.43 -7.32 30.54
C SER A 134 -4.94 -5.88 30.51
N ASP A 135 -3.86 -5.57 31.25
CA ASP A 135 -3.22 -4.25 31.27
C ASP A 135 -2.10 -4.11 30.23
N GLN A 136 -1.95 -5.07 29.31
CA GLN A 136 -0.96 -4.96 28.25
C GLN A 136 -1.31 -3.84 27.27
N GLN A 137 -0.33 -2.97 27.08
CA GLN A 137 -0.32 -1.90 26.09
C GLN A 137 -0.66 -2.45 24.70
N ALA A 138 -1.62 -1.80 24.01
CA ALA A 138 -1.96 -2.18 22.64
C ALA A 138 -0.73 -2.11 21.74
N SER A 139 -0.46 -3.18 21.01
CA SER A 139 0.75 -3.31 20.20
C SER A 139 0.51 -4.02 18.87
N LEU A 140 1.35 -3.70 17.90
CA LEU A 140 1.39 -4.31 16.58
C LEU A 140 2.84 -4.68 16.28
N CYS A 141 3.06 -5.91 15.83
CA CYS A 141 4.33 -6.37 15.33
C CYS A 141 4.15 -6.83 13.88
N LEU A 142 4.91 -6.24 12.96
CA LEU A 142 4.94 -6.60 11.55
C LEU A 142 6.28 -7.24 11.22
N TYR A 143 6.25 -8.34 10.49
CA TYR A 143 7.43 -8.89 9.85
C TYR A 143 7.37 -8.68 8.35
N VAL A 144 8.44 -8.10 7.82
CA VAL A 144 8.68 -7.94 6.39
C VAL A 144 9.75 -8.94 5.99
N SER A 145 9.43 -9.81 5.03
CA SER A 145 10.33 -10.84 4.51
C SER A 145 11.41 -10.29 3.55
N LYS A 146 12.00 -9.13 3.88
CA LYS A 146 13.20 -8.57 3.27
C LYS A 146 13.89 -7.61 4.23
N ILE A 147 15.17 -7.36 4.01
CA ILE A 147 15.89 -6.28 4.68
C ILE A 147 15.47 -4.96 4.05
N ILE A 148 14.88 -4.08 4.86
CA ILE A 148 14.57 -2.70 4.49
C ILE A 148 15.74 -1.83 4.97
N GLU A 149 16.19 -0.92 4.13
CA GLU A 149 17.13 0.12 4.53
C GLU A 149 16.39 1.29 5.17
N PHE A 150 16.87 1.74 6.33
CA PHE A 150 16.27 2.83 7.11
C PHE A 150 17.34 3.57 7.92
N PRO A 151 17.11 4.85 8.28
CA PRO A 151 18.00 5.58 9.19
C PRO A 151 17.88 5.05 10.62
N PHE A 152 18.84 4.23 11.04
CA PHE A 152 18.94 3.79 12.43
C PHE A 152 19.52 4.90 13.33
N ASN A 153 19.06 4.95 14.57
CA ASN A 153 19.49 5.91 15.60
C ASN A 153 19.80 5.24 16.95
N ILE A 154 19.55 3.95 17.09
CA ILE A 154 19.87 3.17 18.29
C ILE A 154 20.45 1.81 17.92
N ASN A 155 21.07 1.17 18.92
CA ASN A 155 21.46 -0.23 18.90
C ASN A 155 20.58 -0.99 19.89
N ARG A 156 19.88 -2.03 19.46
CA ARG A 156 18.96 -2.78 20.33
C ARG A 156 19.47 -4.19 20.57
N LEU A 157 19.53 -4.57 21.85
CA LEU A 157 19.81 -5.95 22.24
C LEU A 157 18.58 -6.82 21.92
N CYS A 158 18.75 -7.78 21.04
CA CYS A 158 17.72 -8.74 20.66
C CYS A 158 18.14 -10.14 21.09
N SER A 159 17.28 -10.81 21.87
CA SER A 159 17.38 -12.23 22.17
C SER A 159 16.68 -13.02 21.06
N ILE A 160 17.43 -13.86 20.35
CA ILE A 160 16.91 -14.76 19.32
C ILE A 160 17.00 -16.17 19.87
N VAL A 161 15.88 -16.89 19.85
CA VAL A 161 15.85 -18.32 20.15
C VAL A 161 16.22 -19.06 18.86
N SER A 162 17.41 -19.66 18.82
CA SER A 162 17.78 -20.55 17.71
C SER A 162 17.00 -21.87 17.84
N LYS A 163 16.24 -22.23 16.81
CA LYS A 163 15.58 -23.56 16.72
C LYS A 163 16.49 -24.62 16.08
N GLU A 164 17.70 -24.26 15.64
CA GLU A 164 18.62 -25.16 14.94
C GLU A 164 19.49 -26.02 15.89
N GLU A 165 19.43 -25.78 17.20
CA GLU A 165 20.19 -26.54 18.20
C GLU A 165 19.29 -27.50 18.98
N ILE A 166 19.83 -28.69 19.32
CA ILE A 166 19.18 -29.72 20.15
C ILE A 166 18.78 -29.15 21.54
N VAL A 167 19.40 -28.05 21.95
CA VAL A 167 19.05 -27.26 23.13
C VAL A 167 18.81 -25.81 22.66
N PRO A 168 17.65 -25.19 22.94
CA PRO A 168 17.40 -23.80 22.57
C PRO A 168 18.44 -22.88 23.25
N SER A 169 19.35 -22.31 22.47
CA SER A 169 20.26 -21.28 22.96
C SER A 169 19.70 -19.89 22.64
N THR A 170 19.78 -19.00 23.63
CA THR A 170 19.44 -17.58 23.45
C THR A 170 20.69 -16.84 23.02
N ILE A 171 20.77 -16.49 21.74
CA ILE A 171 21.86 -15.63 21.26
C ILE A 171 21.40 -14.19 21.39
N ASN A 172 22.10 -13.44 22.25
CA ASN A 172 21.94 -11.99 22.32
C ASN A 172 22.77 -11.34 21.20
N SER A 173 22.11 -10.61 20.31
CA SER A 173 22.78 -9.80 19.30
C SER A 173 22.35 -8.34 19.39
N VAL A 174 23.31 -7.44 19.30
CA VAL A 174 23.06 -6.00 19.17
C VAL A 174 22.82 -5.71 17.69
N LEU A 175 21.62 -5.23 17.36
CA LEU A 175 21.21 -4.96 15.98
C LEU A 175 20.91 -3.46 15.82
N PRO A 176 21.33 -2.82 14.70
CA PRO A 176 20.93 -1.46 14.38
C PRO A 176 19.40 -1.36 14.29
N ALA A 177 18.83 -0.37 14.95
CA ALA A 177 17.40 -0.14 14.96
C ALA A 177 17.05 1.36 14.87
N ALA A 178 15.87 1.64 14.31
CA ALA A 178 15.26 2.95 14.43
C ALA A 178 14.28 2.94 15.61
N TYR A 179 14.32 3.99 16.42
CA TYR A 179 13.39 4.28 17.49
C TYR A 179 12.89 5.71 17.37
N PHE A 180 11.58 5.89 17.30
CA PHE A 180 10.96 7.21 17.21
C PHE A 180 9.51 7.16 17.69
N SER A 181 8.93 8.33 17.94
CA SER A 181 7.52 8.48 18.30
C SER A 181 6.82 9.31 17.24
N ALA A 182 5.59 8.95 16.91
CA ALA A 182 4.75 9.69 15.97
C ALA A 182 3.28 9.48 16.32
N CYS A 183 2.47 10.56 16.29
CA CYS A 183 1.01 10.48 16.45
C CYS A 183 0.53 9.79 17.74
N GLY A 184 1.32 9.80 18.82
CA GLY A 184 0.99 9.11 20.09
C GLY A 184 1.36 7.63 20.14
N TYR A 185 2.14 7.14 19.17
CA TYR A 185 2.66 5.77 19.13
C TYR A 185 4.19 5.78 19.13
N THR A 186 4.75 4.69 19.65
CA THR A 186 6.18 4.44 19.68
C THR A 186 6.53 3.35 18.68
N PHE A 187 7.57 3.57 17.87
CA PHE A 187 7.96 2.69 16.78
C PHE A 187 9.36 2.14 16.99
N TYR A 188 9.54 0.87 16.65
CA TYR A 188 10.85 0.25 16.46
C TYR A 188 10.94 -0.39 15.08
N ILE A 189 12.05 -0.19 14.38
CA ILE A 189 12.36 -0.90 13.14
C ILE A 189 13.70 -1.61 13.33
N ILE A 190 13.74 -2.91 13.12
CA ILE A 190 14.88 -3.77 13.48
C ILE A 190 15.23 -4.67 12.30
N LYS A 191 16.49 -4.69 11.90
CA LYS A 191 16.98 -5.68 10.92
C LYS A 191 17.16 -7.03 11.63
N CYS A 192 16.54 -8.08 11.13
CA CYS A 192 16.64 -9.43 11.68
C CYS A 192 17.71 -10.25 10.95
N LYS A 193 18.36 -11.20 11.64
CA LYS A 193 19.39 -12.07 11.06
C LYS A 193 18.87 -12.97 9.92
N ASN A 194 17.57 -13.27 9.88
CA ASN A 194 16.93 -14.10 8.86
C ASN A 194 16.61 -13.33 7.55
N ASN A 195 17.38 -12.29 7.22
CA ASN A 195 17.14 -11.42 6.06
C ASN A 195 15.75 -10.74 6.03
N GLY A 196 15.15 -10.53 7.19
CA GLY A 196 13.88 -9.81 7.34
C GLY A 196 14.01 -8.50 8.12
N THR A 197 12.91 -7.76 8.20
CA THR A 197 12.80 -6.54 9.02
C THR A 197 11.57 -6.65 9.91
N LEU A 198 11.74 -6.37 11.19
CA LEU A 198 10.65 -6.26 12.16
C LEU A 198 10.25 -4.80 12.34
N ILE A 199 8.96 -4.53 12.41
CA ILE A 199 8.41 -3.22 12.75
C ILE A 199 7.47 -3.41 13.94
N GLU A 200 7.80 -2.80 15.07
CA GLU A 200 6.96 -2.83 16.27
C GLU A 200 6.33 -1.46 16.49
N VAL A 201 5.06 -1.46 16.89
CA VAL A 201 4.28 -0.27 17.21
C VAL A 201 3.64 -0.48 18.57
N TYR A 202 3.83 0.47 19.48
CA TYR A 202 3.26 0.46 20.82
C TYR A 202 2.42 1.71 21.02
N SER A 203 1.21 1.57 21.54
CA SER A 203 0.34 2.70 21.81
C SER A 203 0.62 3.34 23.16
N ASN A 204 0.79 4.66 23.24
CA ASN A 204 1.09 5.33 24.51
C ASN A 204 -0.14 5.51 25.44
N GLY A 205 -1.15 4.63 25.34
CA GLY A 205 -2.33 4.62 26.22
C GLY A 205 -3.69 4.48 25.51
N ASN A 206 -3.71 4.44 24.18
CA ASN A 206 -4.93 4.31 23.37
C ASN A 206 -5.06 2.92 22.72
N ASP A 207 -6.21 2.63 22.14
CA ASP A 207 -6.33 1.57 21.16
C ASP A 207 -5.55 1.90 19.88
N LEU A 208 -5.08 0.88 19.17
CA LEU A 208 -4.52 1.10 17.86
C LEU A 208 -5.65 1.38 16.85
N PRO A 209 -5.48 2.37 15.93
CA PRO A 209 -6.48 2.68 14.92
C PRO A 209 -6.78 1.50 14.00
N LYS A 210 -7.99 1.46 13.44
CA LYS A 210 -8.33 0.47 12.43
C LYS A 210 -7.36 0.55 11.25
N PHE A 211 -6.88 -0.60 10.79
CA PHE A 211 -5.96 -0.72 9.67
C PHE A 211 -4.59 -0.05 9.87
N ILE A 212 -4.15 0.16 11.12
CA ILE A 212 -2.85 0.75 11.43
C ILE A 212 -1.69 0.02 10.74
N GLU A 213 -1.79 -1.30 10.55
CA GLU A 213 -0.79 -2.11 9.84
C GLU A 213 -0.62 -1.67 8.39
N THR A 214 -1.71 -1.23 7.75
CA THR A 214 -1.67 -0.70 6.38
C THR A 214 -1.04 0.69 6.37
N ARG A 215 -1.45 1.56 7.31
CA ARG A 215 -0.94 2.94 7.39
C ARG A 215 0.56 2.99 7.64
N VAL A 216 1.05 2.15 8.55
CA VAL A 216 2.49 2.04 8.85
C VAL A 216 3.27 1.64 7.60
N CYS A 217 2.81 0.61 6.88
CA CYS A 217 3.44 0.20 5.63
C CYS A 217 3.42 1.28 4.54
N GLU A 218 2.33 2.04 4.40
CA GLU A 218 2.24 3.12 3.42
C GLU A 218 3.21 4.26 3.69
N VAL A 219 3.31 4.69 4.95
CA VAL A 219 4.21 5.77 5.34
C VAL A 219 5.66 5.33 5.16
N LEU A 220 6.03 4.13 5.64
CA LEU A 220 7.38 3.60 5.44
C LEU A 220 7.70 3.48 3.95
N GLN A 221 6.73 3.04 3.13
CA GLN A 221 6.95 2.94 1.69
C GLN A 221 7.29 4.29 1.06
N PHE A 222 6.61 5.36 1.48
CA PHE A 222 6.90 6.70 0.99
C PHE A 222 8.25 7.20 1.49
N VAL A 223 8.48 7.22 2.81
CA VAL A 223 9.67 7.88 3.38
C VAL A 223 10.97 7.13 3.10
N LEU A 224 10.91 5.80 2.99
CA LEU A 224 12.07 4.98 2.68
C LEU A 224 12.24 4.74 1.17
N GLY A 225 11.23 5.08 0.36
CA GLY A 225 11.25 4.84 -1.07
C GLY A 225 11.32 3.36 -1.42
N ASP A 226 10.77 2.47 -0.59
CA ASP A 226 10.86 1.02 -0.80
C ASP A 226 9.55 0.30 -0.49
N PHE A 227 9.24 -0.81 -1.16
CA PHE A 227 7.98 -1.52 -0.93
C PHE A 227 7.98 -2.19 0.45
N VAL A 228 7.26 -1.61 1.41
CA VAL A 228 7.10 -2.19 2.75
C VAL A 228 5.78 -2.96 2.80
N LEU A 229 5.88 -4.29 2.75
CA LEU A 229 4.73 -5.18 2.73
C LEU A 229 4.98 -6.33 3.71
N TRP A 230 4.18 -6.36 4.77
CA TRP A 230 4.30 -7.39 5.80
C TRP A 230 3.85 -8.76 5.28
N SER A 231 4.53 -9.81 5.75
CA SER A 231 4.20 -11.22 5.47
C SER A 231 3.63 -11.95 6.68
N ALA A 232 3.92 -11.46 7.89
CA ALA A 232 3.29 -11.92 9.12
C ALA A 232 3.06 -10.70 10.02
N LEU A 233 1.98 -10.72 10.80
CA LEU A 233 1.78 -9.77 11.88
C LEU A 233 1.15 -10.41 13.10
N GLU A 234 1.43 -9.80 14.24
CA GLU A 234 0.75 -10.02 15.51
C GLU A 234 0.16 -8.68 15.96
N PHE A 235 -1.10 -8.69 16.36
CA PHE A 235 -1.82 -7.52 16.84
C PHE A 235 -2.47 -7.82 18.18
N ASN A 236 -2.06 -7.07 19.20
CA ASN A 236 -2.47 -7.25 20.59
C ASN A 236 -3.32 -6.05 21.01
N GLN A 237 -4.60 -6.28 21.32
CA GLN A 237 -5.51 -5.22 21.75
C GLN A 237 -6.72 -5.79 22.51
N ARG A 238 -7.11 -5.14 23.63
CA ARG A 238 -8.33 -5.44 24.41
C ARG A 238 -8.51 -6.94 24.69
N ASN A 239 -7.50 -7.57 25.29
CA ASN A 239 -7.46 -9.00 25.61
C ASN A 239 -7.52 -9.93 24.40
N LYS A 240 -7.18 -9.47 23.20
CA LYS A 240 -7.12 -10.32 22.01
C LYS A 240 -5.74 -10.26 21.38
N ILE A 241 -5.26 -11.43 20.97
CA ILE A 241 -4.12 -11.58 20.06
C ILE A 241 -4.68 -11.99 18.72
N THR A 242 -4.31 -11.26 17.68
CA THR A 242 -4.62 -11.63 16.29
C THR A 242 -3.33 -11.82 15.53
N ILE A 243 -3.16 -13.00 14.95
CA ILE A 243 -2.04 -13.34 14.07
C ILE A 243 -2.58 -13.37 12.64
N ARG A 244 -1.93 -12.67 11.70
CA ARG A 244 -2.27 -12.73 10.29
C ARG A 244 -1.04 -13.06 9.46
N LEU A 245 -1.18 -13.99 8.53
CA LEU A 245 -0.11 -14.44 7.65
C LEU A 245 -0.49 -14.21 6.20
N ARG A 246 0.47 -13.79 5.39
CA ARG A 246 0.34 -13.57 3.94
C ARG A 246 1.36 -14.38 3.18
N SER A 247 1.09 -14.54 1.88
CA SER A 247 2.09 -14.94 0.90
C SER A 247 3.31 -14.02 0.98
N LEU A 248 4.51 -14.59 0.87
CA LEU A 248 5.72 -13.82 0.65
C LEU A 248 5.65 -13.19 -0.75
N LEU A 249 6.13 -11.96 -0.84
CA LEU A 249 6.29 -11.32 -2.13
C LEU A 249 7.65 -11.70 -2.68
N ASP A 250 7.60 -12.50 -3.74
CA ASP A 250 8.76 -12.90 -4.52
C ASP A 250 9.24 -11.69 -5.33
N ARG A 251 10.09 -10.87 -4.72
CA ARG A 251 10.80 -9.78 -5.40
C ARG A 251 12.20 -9.67 -4.82
N GLU A 252 13.12 -10.45 -5.38
CA GLU A 252 14.57 -10.22 -5.30
C GLU A 252 15.00 -8.93 -6.01
N GLN A 253 14.09 -8.24 -6.69
CA GLN A 253 14.37 -6.95 -7.31
C GLN A 253 14.63 -5.92 -6.21
N LYS A 254 15.83 -5.33 -6.20
CA LYS A 254 16.10 -4.11 -5.44
C LYS A 254 15.15 -3.03 -5.93
N THR A 255 14.12 -2.74 -5.14
CA THR A 255 13.07 -1.78 -5.47
C THR A 255 13.30 -0.41 -4.84
N ILE A 256 14.52 -0.08 -4.40
CA ILE A 256 14.78 1.23 -3.78
C ILE A 256 14.56 2.32 -4.83
N VAL A 257 13.40 2.95 -4.73
CA VAL A 257 12.98 4.14 -5.45
C VAL A 257 13.50 5.34 -4.67
N MET A 258 13.91 6.42 -5.36
CA MET A 258 14.41 7.66 -4.78
C MET A 258 13.54 8.14 -3.59
N PRO A 259 13.95 7.93 -2.31
CA PRO A 259 13.13 8.38 -1.18
C PRO A 259 13.03 9.90 -1.18
N PRO A 260 11.96 10.53 -0.67
CA PRO A 260 11.86 11.98 -0.59
C PRO A 260 13.05 12.64 0.12
N ILE A 261 13.68 11.89 1.04
CA ILE A 261 14.88 12.27 1.79
C ILE A 261 15.85 11.09 1.74
N ARG A 262 17.06 11.31 1.21
CA ARG A 262 18.15 10.32 1.29
C ARG A 262 18.71 10.27 2.71
N PHE A 263 18.97 9.06 3.18
CA PHE A 263 19.43 8.81 4.55
C PHE A 263 20.67 7.88 4.62
N ASN A 264 21.30 7.62 3.47
CA ASN A 264 22.54 6.85 3.38
C ASN A 264 23.81 7.66 3.67
N ALA A 265 23.68 8.96 3.96
CA ALA A 265 24.74 9.85 4.42
C ALA A 265 24.46 10.30 5.87
N GLU A 266 25.39 11.03 6.51
CA GLU A 266 25.18 11.65 7.84
C GLU A 266 24.00 12.65 7.89
N PHE A 267 23.39 12.93 6.75
CA PHE A 267 22.35 13.94 6.54
C PHE A 267 20.93 13.33 6.50
N GLY A 268 19.91 14.14 6.86
CA GLY A 268 18.49 13.83 6.65
C GLY A 268 17.83 12.80 7.58
N LYS A 269 18.55 12.19 8.53
CA LYS A 269 18.01 11.09 9.37
C LYS A 269 16.81 11.50 10.23
N GLU A 270 16.86 12.67 10.84
CA GLU A 270 15.77 13.19 11.69
C GLU A 270 14.56 13.61 10.84
N ASP A 271 14.81 14.26 9.70
CA ASP A 271 13.77 14.71 8.78
C ASP A 271 12.97 13.54 8.18
N VAL A 272 13.57 12.36 8.00
CA VAL A 272 12.84 11.14 7.60
C VAL A 272 11.73 10.81 8.59
N TRP A 273 12.02 10.86 9.89
CA TRP A 273 11.04 10.55 10.93
C TRP A 273 10.05 11.69 11.16
N LYS A 274 10.46 12.94 10.95
CA LYS A 274 9.54 14.10 10.88
C LYS A 274 8.55 13.97 9.72
N LEU A 275 9.04 13.55 8.54
CA LEU A 275 8.21 13.29 7.37
C LEU A 275 7.26 12.11 7.61
N TYR A 276 7.75 11.06 8.26
CA TYR A 276 6.95 9.91 8.69
C TYR A 276 5.76 10.38 9.55
N GLU A 277 6.02 11.17 10.59
CA GLU A 277 4.97 11.65 11.49
C GLU A 277 3.92 12.48 10.75
N ARG A 278 4.34 13.42 9.90
CA ARG A 278 3.42 14.29 9.14
C ARG A 278 2.53 13.48 8.20
N TYR A 279 3.13 12.51 7.50
CA TYR A 279 2.36 11.65 6.61
C TYR A 279 1.41 10.75 7.41
N LEU A 280 1.89 10.08 8.47
CA LEU A 280 1.05 9.21 9.28
C LEU A 280 -0.15 9.98 9.85
N SER A 281 0.07 11.17 10.41
CA SER A 281 -0.98 12.04 10.92
C SER A 281 -2.06 12.32 9.87
N HIS A 282 -1.65 12.53 8.62
CA HIS A 282 -2.58 12.77 7.50
C HIS A 282 -3.44 11.54 7.17
N ILE A 283 -2.92 10.32 7.27
CA ILE A 283 -3.63 9.11 6.80
C ILE A 283 -4.18 8.22 7.92
N ILE A 284 -3.78 8.40 9.18
CA ILE A 284 -4.01 7.43 10.26
C ILE A 284 -5.48 7.10 10.48
N ASN A 285 -6.38 8.07 10.23
CA ASN A 285 -7.82 7.92 10.38
C ASN A 285 -8.53 7.44 9.11
N HIS A 286 -7.80 7.01 8.06
CA HIS A 286 -8.41 6.54 6.83
C HIS A 286 -9.25 5.26 7.09
N PRO A 287 -10.57 5.27 6.82
CA PRO A 287 -11.48 4.26 7.35
C PRO A 287 -11.50 2.95 6.57
N LYS A 288 -10.74 2.82 5.48
CA LYS A 288 -10.74 1.64 4.60
C LYS A 288 -9.46 0.84 4.76
N SER A 289 -9.53 -0.47 4.54
CA SER A 289 -8.34 -1.35 4.52
C SER A 289 -7.46 -1.16 3.28
N ARG A 290 -8.02 -0.60 2.20
CA ARG A 290 -7.27 -0.26 0.99
C ARG A 290 -6.34 0.92 1.22
N LEU A 291 -5.41 1.13 0.29
CA LEU A 291 -4.49 2.25 0.37
C LEU A 291 -5.20 3.60 0.39
N HIS A 292 -4.63 4.56 1.13
CA HIS A 292 -4.98 5.96 1.02
C HIS A 292 -4.75 6.41 -0.43
N PRO A 293 -5.59 7.28 -1.03
CA PRO A 293 -5.42 7.71 -2.41
C PRO A 293 -4.01 8.21 -2.76
N ILE A 294 -3.38 9.00 -1.88
CA ILE A 294 -1.99 9.46 -2.06
C ILE A 294 -1.01 8.27 -2.08
N SER A 295 -1.16 7.34 -1.14
CA SER A 295 -0.30 6.15 -1.03
C SER A 295 -0.51 5.18 -2.19
N ALA A 296 -1.71 5.13 -2.77
CA ALA A 296 -1.99 4.38 -3.99
C ALA A 296 -1.21 4.95 -5.19
N TRP A 297 -1.18 6.27 -5.36
CA TRP A 297 -0.37 6.92 -6.39
C TRP A 297 1.13 6.75 -6.17
N ILE A 298 1.61 6.86 -4.93
CA ILE A 298 3.02 6.56 -4.61
C ILE A 298 3.34 5.12 -5.03
N ARG A 299 2.50 4.15 -4.67
CA ARG A 299 2.71 2.75 -5.08
C ARG A 299 2.67 2.58 -6.60
N TYR A 300 1.80 3.29 -7.29
CA TYR A 300 1.70 3.26 -8.74
C TYR A 300 2.96 3.80 -9.41
N VAL A 301 3.44 4.98 -9.01
CA VAL A 301 4.68 5.59 -9.50
C VAL A 301 5.88 4.67 -9.23
N MET A 302 5.98 4.10 -8.04
CA MET A 302 7.04 3.14 -7.70
C MET A 302 7.00 1.88 -8.56
N ASN A 303 5.82 1.31 -8.83
CA ASN A 303 5.70 0.15 -9.71
C ASN A 303 6.08 0.49 -11.15
N MET A 304 5.66 1.66 -11.66
CA MET A 304 5.99 2.09 -13.02
C MET A 304 7.49 2.30 -13.21
N ARG A 305 8.17 2.83 -12.19
CA ARG A 305 9.63 2.99 -12.21
C ARG A 305 10.41 1.69 -12.37
N ILE A 306 9.89 0.58 -11.86
CA ILE A 306 10.53 -0.74 -11.99
C ILE A 306 10.45 -1.26 -13.44
N SER A 307 9.57 -0.69 -14.27
CA SER A 307 9.36 -1.14 -15.65
C SER A 307 10.31 -0.46 -16.64
N ILE A 308 9.96 0.74 -17.13
CA ILE A 308 10.72 1.54 -18.09
C ILE A 308 10.53 3.04 -17.80
N LEU A 309 11.45 3.89 -18.29
CA LEU A 309 11.45 5.33 -18.02
C LEU A 309 10.19 6.04 -18.53
N GLU A 310 9.68 5.65 -19.70
CA GLU A 310 8.45 6.19 -20.28
C GLU A 310 7.23 5.95 -19.38
N ALA A 311 7.17 4.76 -18.77
CA ALA A 311 6.10 4.39 -17.84
C ALA A 311 6.22 5.19 -16.53
N GLU A 312 7.44 5.40 -16.02
CA GLU A 312 7.68 6.29 -14.87
C GLU A 312 7.22 7.72 -15.17
N MET A 313 7.65 8.27 -16.30
CA MET A 313 7.29 9.62 -16.77
C MET A 313 5.77 9.81 -16.89
N LEU A 314 5.07 8.84 -17.48
CA LEU A 314 3.62 8.86 -17.57
C LEU A 314 2.99 8.77 -16.18
N GLY A 315 3.44 7.81 -15.37
CA GLY A 315 2.88 7.55 -14.06
C GLY A 315 3.00 8.73 -13.11
N VAL A 316 4.18 9.38 -13.06
CA VAL A 316 4.39 10.57 -12.23
C VAL A 316 3.63 11.78 -12.74
N SER A 317 3.50 11.95 -14.07
CA SER A 317 2.76 13.08 -14.66
C SER A 317 1.27 13.00 -14.37
N VAL A 318 0.69 11.80 -14.44
CA VAL A 318 -0.73 11.55 -14.11
C VAL A 318 -0.96 11.70 -12.61
N ALA A 319 -0.04 11.22 -11.77
CA ALA A 319 -0.16 11.38 -10.32
C ALA A 319 -0.18 12.86 -9.90
N VAL A 320 0.67 13.70 -10.52
CA VAL A 320 0.65 15.17 -10.32
C VAL A 320 -0.72 15.75 -10.68
N GLU A 321 -1.32 15.35 -11.81
CA GLU A 321 -2.66 15.81 -12.18
C GLU A 321 -3.73 15.42 -11.15
N ASP A 322 -3.66 14.19 -10.65
CA ASP A 322 -4.66 13.69 -9.70
C ASP A 322 -4.54 14.39 -8.34
N PHE A 323 -3.32 14.65 -7.87
CA PHE A 323 -3.09 15.44 -6.67
C PHE A 323 -3.69 16.85 -6.81
N LEU A 324 -3.48 17.52 -7.94
CA LEU A 324 -4.04 18.86 -8.17
C LEU A 324 -5.57 18.88 -8.22
N LYS A 325 -6.23 17.74 -8.47
CA LYS A 325 -7.70 17.62 -8.40
C LYS A 325 -8.23 17.40 -6.99
N MET A 326 -7.36 17.16 -6.01
CA MET A 326 -7.76 17.01 -4.61
C MET A 326 -8.29 18.34 -4.06
N GLU A 327 -9.23 18.23 -3.11
CA GLU A 327 -9.93 19.37 -2.54
C GLU A 327 -8.98 20.41 -1.94
N SER A 328 -7.89 19.94 -1.31
CA SER A 328 -6.86 20.80 -0.69
C SER A 328 -6.25 21.82 -1.65
N PHE A 329 -6.15 21.52 -2.94
CA PHE A 329 -5.63 22.47 -3.94
C PHE A 329 -6.75 23.25 -4.63
N LYS A 330 -7.92 22.64 -4.80
CA LYS A 330 -9.09 23.32 -5.34
C LYS A 330 -9.53 24.47 -4.44
N GLU A 331 -9.61 24.28 -3.13
CA GLU A 331 -9.98 25.33 -2.16
C GLU A 331 -9.02 26.52 -2.24
N VAL A 332 -7.70 26.25 -2.28
CA VAL A 332 -6.67 27.30 -2.36
C VAL A 332 -6.75 28.10 -3.67
N TYR A 333 -7.19 27.47 -4.76
CA TYR A 333 -7.40 28.14 -6.03
C TYR A 333 -8.74 28.88 -6.09
N ILE A 334 -9.83 28.21 -5.71
CA ILE A 334 -11.22 28.71 -5.79
C ILE A 334 -11.45 29.85 -4.80
N GLY A 335 -10.97 29.76 -3.56
CA GLY A 335 -11.09 30.83 -2.57
C GLY A 335 -10.52 32.17 -3.05
N ASN A 336 -9.55 32.13 -3.97
CA ASN A 336 -8.95 33.32 -4.56
C ASN A 336 -9.60 33.81 -5.88
N ASN A 337 -10.36 32.97 -6.59
CA ASN A 337 -10.83 33.26 -7.97
C ASN A 337 -12.34 33.09 -8.20
N SER A 338 -13.14 32.75 -7.17
CA SER A 338 -14.52 32.26 -7.34
C SER A 338 -15.62 33.30 -7.49
N SER A 339 -15.35 34.59 -7.34
CA SER A 339 -16.45 35.56 -7.19
C SER A 339 -17.19 35.98 -8.48
N ASN A 340 -16.93 35.40 -9.67
CA ASN A 340 -17.63 35.86 -10.89
C ASN A 340 -17.83 34.84 -12.04
N ILE A 341 -17.42 33.57 -11.92
CA ILE A 341 -17.50 32.64 -13.07
C ILE A 341 -18.95 32.20 -13.36
N GLU A 342 -19.76 31.89 -12.35
CA GLU A 342 -21.15 31.45 -12.58
C GLU A 342 -22.03 32.54 -13.20
N SER A 343 -21.88 33.78 -12.72
CA SER A 343 -22.57 34.95 -13.26
C SER A 343 -22.14 35.23 -14.71
N GLN A 344 -20.84 35.14 -15.01
CA GLN A 344 -20.33 35.32 -16.37
C GLN A 344 -20.79 34.20 -17.32
N VAL A 345 -20.75 32.94 -16.88
CA VAL A 345 -21.24 31.80 -17.67
C VAL A 345 -22.73 31.97 -17.98
N SER A 346 -23.54 32.39 -17.00
CA SER A 346 -24.97 32.64 -17.19
C SER A 346 -25.23 33.78 -18.19
N LEU A 347 -24.48 34.87 -18.12
CA LEU A 347 -24.54 35.97 -19.09
C LEU A 347 -24.21 35.52 -20.52
N VAL A 348 -23.22 34.64 -20.69
CA VAL A 348 -22.85 34.10 -22.01
C VAL A 348 -23.93 33.15 -22.52
N HIS A 349 -24.51 32.30 -21.66
CA HIS A 349 -25.63 31.43 -22.01
C HIS A 349 -26.81 32.25 -22.59
N ASP A 350 -27.19 33.34 -21.94
CA ASP A 350 -28.28 34.20 -22.38
C ASP A 350 -28.01 34.89 -23.72
N LYS A 351 -26.76 35.27 -23.98
CA LYS A 351 -26.36 35.83 -25.28
C LYS A 351 -26.35 34.76 -26.38
N LEU A 352 -25.86 33.56 -26.10
CA LEU A 352 -25.84 32.46 -27.06
C LEU A 352 -27.24 32.02 -27.50
N ASN A 353 -28.22 32.05 -26.58
CA ASN A 353 -29.63 31.78 -26.91
C ASN A 353 -30.18 32.73 -27.98
N LYS A 354 -29.71 33.98 -28.01
CA LYS A 354 -30.18 35.03 -28.92
C LYS A 354 -29.50 35.03 -30.29
N LEU A 355 -28.45 34.23 -30.48
CA LEU A 355 -27.75 34.13 -31.76
C LEU A 355 -28.41 33.08 -32.67
N GLU A 356 -28.53 33.38 -33.96
CA GLU A 356 -28.94 32.44 -34.99
C GLU A 356 -27.77 31.53 -35.38
N LEU A 357 -27.44 30.60 -34.49
CA LEU A 357 -26.44 29.55 -34.72
C LEU A 357 -27.12 28.19 -34.81
N GLU A 358 -26.50 27.26 -35.54
CA GLU A 358 -26.93 25.87 -35.61
C GLU A 358 -26.98 25.22 -34.22
N ASP A 359 -28.02 24.42 -33.94
CA ASP A 359 -28.23 23.78 -32.65
C ASP A 359 -27.09 22.84 -32.23
N SER A 360 -26.47 22.17 -33.20
CA SER A 360 -25.32 21.29 -32.96
C SER A 360 -24.12 22.08 -32.40
N PHE A 361 -23.91 23.29 -32.90
CA PHE A 361 -22.86 24.20 -32.45
C PHE A 361 -23.19 24.84 -31.11
N LYS A 362 -24.45 25.28 -30.90
CA LYS A 362 -24.93 25.77 -29.59
C LYS A 362 -24.73 24.73 -28.48
N LYS A 363 -25.08 23.47 -28.74
CA LYS A 363 -24.86 22.36 -27.78
C LYS A 363 -23.39 22.19 -27.42
N ARG A 364 -22.47 22.32 -28.38
CA ARG A 364 -21.03 22.26 -28.10
C ARG A 364 -20.56 23.43 -27.23
N LEU A 365 -21.05 24.64 -27.51
CA LEU A 365 -20.75 25.83 -26.71
C LEU A 365 -21.29 25.70 -25.28
N TYR A 366 -22.49 25.17 -25.10
CA TYR A 366 -23.04 24.89 -23.77
C TYR A 366 -22.24 23.81 -23.03
N GLY A 367 -21.84 22.73 -23.72
CA GLY A 367 -20.96 21.72 -23.14
C GLY A 367 -19.63 22.33 -22.67
N PHE A 368 -19.05 23.23 -23.46
CA PHE A 368 -17.84 23.95 -23.09
C PHE A 368 -18.03 24.86 -21.87
N LEU A 369 -19.07 25.69 -21.84
CA LEU A 369 -19.38 26.58 -20.71
C LEU A 369 -19.71 25.81 -19.43
N SER A 370 -20.45 24.71 -19.56
CA SER A 370 -20.71 23.79 -18.44
C SER A 370 -19.43 23.14 -17.95
N SER A 371 -18.46 22.84 -18.83
CA SER A 371 -17.15 22.32 -18.46
C SER A 371 -16.33 23.36 -17.68
N ILE A 372 -16.36 24.63 -18.06
CA ILE A 372 -15.71 25.72 -17.31
C ILE A 372 -16.33 25.85 -15.91
N LYS A 373 -17.66 25.78 -15.81
CA LYS A 373 -18.37 25.88 -14.53
C LYS A 373 -18.07 24.70 -13.60
N SER A 374 -18.03 23.49 -14.14
CA SER A 374 -17.85 22.25 -13.37
C SER A 374 -16.40 21.96 -13.00
N ASN A 375 -15.43 22.53 -13.73
CA ASN A 375 -14.02 22.39 -13.45
C ASN A 375 -13.29 23.73 -13.65
N PRO A 376 -13.43 24.67 -12.70
CA PRO A 376 -12.99 26.06 -12.87
C PRO A 376 -11.47 26.22 -12.93
N ALA A 377 -10.71 25.17 -12.62
CA ALA A 377 -9.25 25.21 -12.59
C ALA A 377 -8.66 23.98 -13.28
N SER A 378 -7.90 24.17 -14.35
CA SER A 378 -7.08 23.08 -14.89
C SER A 378 -5.87 22.82 -13.98
N ALA A 379 -5.25 21.65 -14.10
CA ALA A 379 -3.99 21.36 -13.41
C ALA A 379 -2.90 22.41 -13.71
N THR A 380 -2.91 22.98 -14.92
CA THR A 380 -1.96 24.06 -15.29
C THR A 380 -2.27 25.34 -14.54
N ASP A 381 -3.54 25.71 -14.37
CA ASP A 381 -3.94 26.92 -13.66
C ASP A 381 -3.60 26.82 -12.18
N ILE A 382 -3.85 25.66 -11.56
CA ILE A 382 -3.49 25.41 -10.16
C ILE A 382 -1.97 25.48 -9.99
N LEU A 383 -1.18 24.82 -10.85
CA LEU A 383 0.28 24.90 -10.76
C LEU A 383 0.81 26.32 -10.96
N LYS A 384 0.24 27.09 -11.90
CA LYS A 384 0.59 28.49 -12.09
C LYS A 384 0.31 29.30 -10.81
N HIS A 385 -0.86 29.14 -10.21
CA HIS A 385 -1.21 29.79 -8.95
C HIS A 385 -0.26 29.41 -7.81
N LEU A 386 0.10 28.13 -7.69
CA LEU A 386 1.09 27.67 -6.70
C LEU A 386 2.48 28.27 -6.95
N THR A 387 2.87 28.46 -8.21
CA THR A 387 4.12 29.14 -8.57
C THR A 387 4.07 30.63 -8.25
N ASP A 388 2.97 31.32 -8.56
CA ASP A 388 2.77 32.74 -8.25
C ASP A 388 2.84 32.98 -6.72
N LYS A 389 2.37 32.02 -5.91
CA LYS A 389 2.52 32.03 -4.44
C LYS A 389 3.89 31.57 -3.93
N GLY A 390 4.84 31.23 -4.80
CA GLY A 390 6.15 30.70 -4.41
C GLY A 390 6.13 29.29 -3.79
N LEU A 391 4.99 28.61 -3.81
CA LEU A 391 4.81 27.27 -3.24
C LEU A 391 5.49 26.19 -4.09
N VAL A 392 5.56 26.39 -5.41
CA VAL A 392 6.20 25.48 -6.37
C VAL A 392 7.12 26.25 -7.31
N ASP A 393 8.31 25.72 -7.57
CA ASP A 393 9.26 26.32 -8.53
C ASP A 393 8.77 26.13 -9.98
N GLU A 394 8.77 27.22 -10.76
CA GLU A 394 8.37 27.23 -12.16
C GLU A 394 9.15 26.21 -13.02
N LYS A 395 10.41 25.92 -12.66
CA LYS A 395 11.25 24.92 -13.35
C LYS A 395 10.58 23.55 -13.37
N PHE A 396 9.93 23.17 -12.27
CA PHE A 396 9.25 21.89 -12.12
C PHE A 396 7.92 21.84 -12.87
N VAL A 397 7.19 22.95 -12.93
CA VAL A 397 5.95 23.07 -13.71
C VAL A 397 6.24 22.93 -15.21
N LYS A 398 7.31 23.59 -15.70
CA LYS A 398 7.78 23.46 -17.08
C LYS A 398 8.17 22.01 -17.41
N ALA A 399 8.89 21.35 -16.50
CA ALA A 399 9.27 19.96 -16.64
C ALA A 399 8.06 19.02 -16.75
N TRP A 400 7.08 19.18 -15.84
CA TRP A 400 5.85 18.41 -15.85
C TRP A 400 5.08 18.58 -17.17
N LYS A 401 4.90 19.83 -17.64
CA LYS A 401 4.21 20.10 -18.90
C LYS A 401 4.87 19.40 -20.09
N LYS A 402 6.21 19.40 -20.15
CA LYS A 402 6.98 18.71 -21.20
C LYS A 402 6.81 17.18 -21.09
N CYS A 403 6.95 16.63 -19.89
CA CYS A 403 6.82 15.20 -19.61
C CYS A 403 5.42 14.66 -19.98
N ARG A 404 4.37 15.37 -19.54
CA ARG A 404 2.97 15.08 -19.83
C ARG A 404 2.68 15.07 -21.33
N ASN A 405 3.11 16.11 -22.05
CA ASN A 405 2.85 16.21 -23.49
C ASN A 405 3.54 15.09 -24.27
N LYS A 406 4.78 14.72 -23.91
CA LYS A 406 5.49 13.60 -24.56
C LYS A 406 4.77 12.28 -24.35
N THR A 407 4.44 11.96 -23.10
CA THR A 407 3.86 10.66 -22.73
C THR A 407 2.43 10.47 -23.24
N ALA A 408 1.65 11.56 -23.35
CA ALA A 408 0.29 11.51 -23.89
C ALA A 408 0.22 11.15 -25.40
N HIS A 409 1.31 11.31 -26.14
CA HIS A 409 1.35 11.08 -27.59
C HIS A 409 2.15 9.84 -28.00
N GLY A 410 2.39 8.90 -27.07
CA GLY A 410 3.05 7.63 -27.37
C GLY A 410 4.52 7.76 -27.75
N TYR A 411 5.22 8.72 -27.13
CA TYR A 411 6.65 8.96 -27.37
C TYR A 411 7.52 7.78 -26.94
N SER A 412 8.52 7.45 -27.75
CA SER A 412 9.58 6.49 -27.43
C SER A 412 10.91 7.23 -27.25
N ILE A 413 11.60 6.99 -26.14
CA ILE A 413 12.85 7.68 -25.82
C ILE A 413 13.96 7.13 -26.70
N LYS A 414 14.69 8.03 -27.38
CA LYS A 414 15.87 7.63 -28.16
C LYS A 414 17.09 7.49 -27.26
N PRO A 415 18.06 6.60 -27.60
CA PRO A 415 19.26 6.39 -26.80
C PRO A 415 20.02 7.68 -26.44
N GLU A 416 20.11 8.63 -27.38
CA GLU A 416 20.79 9.91 -27.20
C GLU A 416 20.05 10.90 -26.29
N GLU A 417 18.76 10.66 -26.01
CA GLU A 417 17.91 11.54 -25.19
C GLU A 417 17.79 11.06 -23.73
N VAL A 418 18.19 9.81 -23.44
CA VAL A 418 17.95 9.12 -22.16
C VAL A 418 18.33 9.97 -20.95
N GLU A 419 19.52 10.56 -20.94
CA GLU A 419 19.99 11.36 -19.81
C GLU A 419 19.11 12.60 -19.58
N SER A 420 18.73 13.29 -20.66
CA SER A 420 17.88 14.47 -20.59
C SER A 420 16.46 14.13 -20.14
N GLU A 421 15.93 12.96 -20.53
CA GLU A 421 14.62 12.48 -20.10
C GLU A 421 14.64 11.96 -18.66
N ILE A 422 15.75 11.36 -18.20
CA ILE A 422 15.95 11.03 -16.78
C ILE A 422 15.91 12.31 -15.93
N LYS A 423 16.64 13.36 -16.35
CA LYS A 423 16.64 14.66 -15.66
C LYS A 423 15.25 15.27 -15.63
N LEU A 424 14.52 15.21 -16.75
CA LEU A 424 13.15 15.67 -16.85
C LEU A 424 12.23 14.90 -15.88
N CYS A 425 12.30 13.57 -15.87
CA CYS A 425 11.51 12.73 -14.98
C CYS A 425 11.81 13.04 -13.50
N ARG A 426 13.08 13.21 -13.14
CA ARG A 426 13.50 13.59 -11.77
C ARG A 426 12.94 14.95 -11.34
N GLN A 427 12.88 15.94 -12.24
CA GLN A 427 12.24 17.23 -11.97
C GLN A 427 10.74 17.06 -11.65
N VAL A 428 10.03 16.21 -12.40
CA VAL A 428 8.62 15.92 -12.14
C VAL A 428 8.44 15.12 -10.84
N TYR A 429 9.38 14.25 -10.50
CA TYR A 429 9.38 13.53 -9.22
C TYR A 429 9.56 14.48 -8.02
N VAL A 430 10.40 15.51 -8.15
CA VAL A 430 10.52 16.54 -7.11
C VAL A 430 9.21 17.33 -6.98
N LEU A 431 8.55 17.69 -8.09
CA LEU A 431 7.21 18.29 -8.06
C LEU A 431 6.22 17.41 -7.31
N PHE A 432 6.19 16.12 -7.64
CA PHE A 432 5.34 15.12 -7.02
C PHE A 432 5.53 15.09 -5.49
N ASN A 433 6.77 15.07 -5.01
CA ASN A 433 7.08 15.13 -3.57
C ASN A 433 6.66 16.47 -2.95
N HIS A 434 6.92 17.61 -3.61
CA HIS A 434 6.51 18.93 -3.12
C HIS A 434 5.01 19.04 -2.94
N LEU A 435 4.21 18.51 -3.88
CA LEU A 435 2.75 18.48 -3.74
C LEU A 435 2.31 17.63 -2.55
N ILE A 436 2.95 16.47 -2.31
CA ILE A 436 2.67 15.66 -1.12
C ILE A 436 3.02 16.44 0.14
N PHE A 437 4.19 17.09 0.19
CA PHE A 437 4.61 17.89 1.33
C PHE A 437 3.62 19.01 1.65
N LEU A 438 3.10 19.69 0.63
CA LEU A 438 2.03 20.69 0.77
C LEU A 438 0.74 20.07 1.34
N ILE A 439 0.31 18.91 0.82
CA ILE A 439 -0.91 18.23 1.27
C ILE A 439 -0.81 17.81 2.76
N ILE A 440 0.32 17.24 3.16
CA ILE A 440 0.52 16.73 4.53
C ILE A 440 1.06 17.78 5.51
N GLY A 441 1.33 19.00 5.04
CA GLY A 441 1.90 20.08 5.84
C GLY A 441 3.31 19.77 6.36
N TYR A 442 4.15 19.13 5.55
CA TYR A 442 5.54 18.86 5.88
C TYR A 442 6.41 20.10 5.65
N THR A 443 7.27 20.39 6.63
CA THR A 443 8.39 21.32 6.48
C THR A 443 9.66 20.66 6.99
N GLY A 444 10.80 20.91 6.36
CA GLY A 444 12.07 20.28 6.69
C GLY A 444 12.91 20.00 5.47
N LYS A 445 13.94 19.18 5.64
CA LYS A 445 14.90 18.89 4.57
C LYS A 445 14.33 17.87 3.59
N TYR A 446 14.69 18.01 2.31
CA TYR A 446 14.39 17.03 1.27
C TYR A 446 15.56 16.90 0.31
N THR A 447 15.59 15.80 -0.45
CA THR A 447 16.57 15.60 -1.52
C THR A 447 16.04 16.14 -2.84
N ASP A 448 16.72 17.13 -3.41
CA ASP A 448 16.43 17.64 -4.75
C ASP A 448 17.12 16.77 -5.81
N TYR A 449 16.40 15.74 -6.28
CA TYR A 449 16.87 14.85 -7.34
C TYR A 449 17.01 15.52 -8.70
N SER A 450 16.54 16.77 -8.87
CA SER A 450 16.66 17.49 -10.14
C SER A 450 18.05 18.06 -10.38
N GLU A 451 18.88 18.12 -9.35
CA GLU A 451 20.22 18.70 -9.38
C GLU A 451 21.28 17.61 -9.26
N GLU A 452 22.43 17.84 -9.89
CA GLU A 452 23.56 16.93 -9.83
C GLU A 452 24.06 16.79 -8.39
N GLY A 453 24.50 15.59 -8.01
CA GLY A 453 24.86 15.27 -6.63
C GLY A 453 23.66 15.03 -5.69
N TRP A 454 22.43 15.28 -6.14
CA TRP A 454 21.19 15.12 -5.35
C TRP A 454 21.28 15.84 -4.01
N ILE A 455 21.41 17.16 -4.08
CA ILE A 455 21.67 18.00 -2.91
C ILE A 455 20.45 18.07 -1.97
N GLU A 456 20.74 18.30 -0.70
CA GLU A 456 19.72 18.55 0.31
C GLU A 456 19.27 20.02 0.28
N LYS A 457 17.96 20.25 0.41
CA LYS A 457 17.36 21.59 0.46
C LYS A 457 16.29 21.66 1.53
N ASP A 458 16.00 22.86 2.00
CA ASP A 458 14.88 23.11 2.90
C ASP A 458 13.58 23.29 2.13
N PHE A 459 12.52 22.64 2.61
CA PHE A 459 11.14 22.84 2.21
C PHE A 459 10.39 23.55 3.33
N ASN A 460 10.24 24.87 3.21
CA ASN A 460 9.59 25.73 4.21
C ASN A 460 8.32 26.38 3.65
N LYS A 461 7.45 25.56 3.06
CA LYS A 461 6.27 26.01 2.33
C LYS A 461 5.04 25.28 2.85
N LEU A 462 3.94 25.99 3.06
CA LEU A 462 2.69 25.44 3.57
C LEU A 462 1.52 25.96 2.76
N LEU A 463 0.47 25.14 2.63
CA LEU A 463 -0.81 25.61 2.10
C LEU A 463 -1.50 26.44 3.19
N GLU A 464 -1.64 27.74 2.95
CA GLU A 464 -2.53 28.58 3.74
C GLU A 464 -3.97 28.14 3.46
N ARG A 465 -4.57 27.46 4.44
CA ARG A 465 -6.02 27.27 4.46
C ARG A 465 -6.59 28.48 5.17
N GLU A 466 -7.26 29.36 4.43
CA GLU A 466 -8.07 30.38 5.09
C GLU A 466 -9.08 29.64 5.98
N ASN A 467 -9.12 30.01 7.26
CA ASN A 467 -10.05 29.45 8.22
C ASN A 467 -11.49 29.75 7.75
N ILE A 468 -12.09 28.83 7.02
CA ILE A 468 -13.54 28.82 6.83
C ILE A 468 -14.09 28.37 8.19
N THR A 469 -14.49 29.37 8.98
CA THR A 469 -15.16 29.23 10.26
C THR A 469 -16.59 28.79 10.06
#